data_AF-A0A3D1MF50-F1
#
_entry.id   AF-A0A3D1MF50-F1
#
_cell.length_a   1.000
_cell.length_b   1.000
_cell.length_c   1.000
_cell.angle_alpha   90.00
_cell.angle_beta   90.00
_cell.angle_gamma   90.00
#
_symmetry.space_group_name_H-M   'P 1'
#
loop_
_entity.id
_entity.type
_entity.pdbx_description
1 polymer ?
#
loop_
_entity_poly.entity_id
_entity_poly.type
_entity_poly.pdbx_seq_one_letter_code
_entity_poly.pdbx_strand_id
1 'polypeptide(L)' 'MDRNQKIIEKLLSNKYLEKRNDDLYVFVKDYVFNSPSAASDIVCGKTLEKIYKK' A
#
# COMPACT_ATOMS: atom_id res chain seq x y z
N MET A 1 15.33 -4.75 0.09
CA MET A 1 14.46 -3.59 -0.23
C MET A 1 13.10 -4.14 -0.60
N ASP A 2 12.18 -4.07 0.34
CA ASP A 2 10.84 -4.60 0.27
C ASP A 2 10.05 -3.95 -0.87
N ARG A 3 9.37 -4.77 -1.67
CA ARG A 3 8.60 -4.32 -2.85
C ARG A 3 7.58 -3.25 -2.49
N ASN A 4 7.02 -3.33 -1.28
CA ASN A 4 6.05 -2.40 -0.74
C ASN A 4 6.63 -1.00 -0.52
N GLN A 5 7.89 -0.90 -0.11
CA GLN A 5 8.54 0.39 0.15
C GLN A 5 8.61 1.24 -1.13
N LYS A 6 9.01 0.65 -2.25
CA LYS A 6 9.05 1.34 -3.55
C LYS A 6 7.68 1.85 -4.01
N ILE A 7 6.61 1.11 -3.71
CA ILE A 7 5.25 1.51 -4.09
C ILE A 7 4.78 2.65 -3.18
N ILE A 8 5.03 2.57 -1.87
CA ILE A 8 4.70 3.64 -0.91
C ILE A 8 5.46 4.93 -1.27
N GLU A 9 6.76 4.84 -1.57
CA GLU A 9 7.56 6.00 -2.01
C GLU A 9 6.99 6.63 -3.28
N LYS A 10 6.55 5.80 -4.25
CA LYS A 10 5.91 6.30 -5.46
C LYS A 10 4.58 6.99 -5.15
N LEU A 11 3.75 6.45 -4.26
CA LEU A 11 2.48 7.05 -3.88
C LEU A 11 2.65 8.37 -3.10
N LEU A 12 3.68 8.45 -2.25
CA LEU A 12 4.08 9.68 -1.55
C LEU A 12 4.57 10.74 -2.53
N SER A 13 5.49 10.38 -3.43
CA SER A 13 6.05 11.30 -4.43
C SER A 13 4.98 11.87 -5.36
N ASN A 14 3.97 11.05 -5.71
CA ASN A 14 2.84 11.48 -6.53
C ASN A 14 1.70 12.16 -5.74
N LYS A 15 1.88 12.38 -4.43
CA LYS A 15 0.89 13.02 -3.54
C LYS A 15 -0.48 12.30 -3.49
N TYR A 16 -0.47 10.99 -3.61
CA TYR A 16 -1.66 10.15 -3.33
C TYR A 16 -1.71 9.76 -1.84
N LEU A 17 -0.54 9.59 -1.22
CA LEU A 17 -0.39 9.34 0.21
C LEU A 17 0.17 10.56 0.93
N GLU A 18 -0.26 10.75 2.17
CA GLU A 18 0.31 11.69 3.13
C GLU A 18 0.74 10.94 4.39
N LYS A 19 1.98 11.18 4.85
CA LYS A 19 2.48 10.63 6.12
C LYS A 19 1.97 11.50 7.26
N ARG A 20 1.13 10.96 8.13
CA ARG A 20 0.57 11.67 9.30
C ARG A 20 1.46 11.52 10.54
N ASN A 21 2.02 10.34 10.76
CA ASN A 21 2.94 9.97 11.86
C ASN A 21 3.94 8.93 11.35
N ASP A 22 4.91 8.51 12.18
CA ASP A 22 5.98 7.60 11.77
C ASP A 22 5.51 6.29 11.11
N ASP A 23 4.38 5.75 11.56
CA ASP A 23 3.79 4.50 11.05
C ASP A 23 2.40 4.66 10.40
N LEU A 24 1.95 5.91 10.17
CA LEU A 24 0.60 6.16 9.66
C LEU A 24 0.63 6.93 8.33
N TYR A 25 0.15 6.26 7.28
CA TYR A 25 -0.04 6.81 5.94
C TYR A 25 -1.52 6.88 5.59
N VAL A 26 -1.95 7.99 5.00
CA VAL A 26 -3.35 8.23 4.64
C VAL A 26 -3.45 8.55 3.15
N PHE A 27 -4.39 7.90 2.46
CA PHE A 27 -4.73 8.26 1.08
C PHE A 27 -5.52 9.57 1.09
N VAL A 28 -4.97 10.60 0.43
CA VAL A 28 -5.58 11.93 0.32
C VAL A 28 -6.24 12.17 -1.03
N LYS A 29 -6.11 11.20 -1.94
CA LYS A 29 -6.72 11.18 -3.27
C LYS A 29 -7.15 9.77 -3.62
N ASP A 30 -8.15 9.67 -4.50
CA ASP A 30 -8.55 8.38 -5.07
C ASP A 30 -7.38 7.76 -5.85
N TYR A 31 -7.14 6.47 -5.59
CA TYR A 31 -6.11 5.70 -6.27
C TYR A 31 -6.67 4.33 -6.66
N VAL A 32 -6.64 4.03 -7.96
CA VAL A 32 -7.09 2.74 -8.50
C VAL A 32 -5.89 1.83 -8.65
N PHE A 33 -5.91 0.72 -7.93
CA PHE A 33 -4.87 -0.31 -8.05
C PHE A 33 -5.07 -1.13 -9.33
N ASN A 34 -3.98 -1.47 -10.00
CA ASN A 34 -4.02 -2.30 -11.21
C ASN A 34 -4.31 -3.78 -10.91
N SER A 35 -4.22 -4.22 -9.66
CA SER A 35 -4.59 -5.58 -9.25
C SER A 35 -5.00 -5.64 -7.77
N PRO A 36 -5.86 -6.62 -7.40
CA PRO A 36 -6.23 -6.86 -5.99
C PRO A 36 -5.02 -7.16 -5.10
N SER A 37 -4.02 -7.88 -5.63
CA SER A 37 -2.78 -8.18 -4.91
C SER A 37 -2.01 -6.90 -4.54
N ALA A 38 -1.89 -5.97 -5.49
CA ALA A 38 -1.21 -4.69 -5.23
C ALA A 38 -1.93 -3.85 -4.17
N ALA A 39 -3.27 -3.87 -4.17
CA ALA A 39 -4.05 -3.21 -3.12
C ALA A 39 -3.79 -3.86 -1.75
N SER A 40 -3.80 -5.19 -1.69
CA SER A 40 -3.59 -5.91 -0.44
C SER A 40 -2.19 -5.76 0.12
N ASP A 41 -1.16 -5.76 -0.73
CA ASP A 41 0.22 -5.58 -0.29
C ASP A 41 0.39 -4.25 0.45
N ILE A 42 -0.28 -3.19 0.00
CA ILE A 42 -0.18 -1.84 0.56
C ILE A 42 -1.11 -1.63 1.75
N VAL A 43 -2.36 -2.09 1.66
CA VAL A 43 -3.36 -1.89 2.73
C VAL A 43 -3.16 -2.85 3.89
N CYS A 44 -2.78 -4.09 3.61
CA CYS A 44 -2.72 -5.14 4.62
C CYS A 44 -1.31 -5.33 5.21
N GLY A 45 -0.27 -4.74 4.62
CA GLY A 45 1.11 -4.71 5.16
C GLY A 45 1.83 -6.06 5.21
N LYS A 46 1.14 -7.19 5.05
CA LYS A 46 1.69 -8.54 4.94
C LYS A 46 0.86 -9.34 3.95
N THR A 47 1.57 -10.00 3.04
CA THR A 47 1.12 -10.99 2.05
C THR A 47 -0.16 -11.70 2.48
N LEU A 48 -1.12 -11.77 1.56
CA LEU A 48 -2.38 -12.54 1.62
C LEU A 48 -2.19 -14.07 1.82
N GLU A 49 -1.07 -14.52 2.40
CA GLU A 49 -0.70 -15.93 2.50
C GLU A 49 -1.60 -16.73 3.48
N LYS A 50 -2.51 -16.08 4.21
CA LYS A 50 -3.38 -16.76 5.19
C LYS A 50 -4.88 -16.73 4.91
N ILE A 51 -5.36 -16.07 3.84
CA ILE A 51 -6.82 -15.96 3.61
C ILE A 51 -7.36 -17.01 2.63
N TYR A 52 -6.49 -17.79 1.95
CA TYR A 52 -6.91 -18.86 1.03
C TYR A 52 -6.34 -20.25 1.36
N LYS A 53 -6.40 -20.68 2.62
CA LYS A 53 -6.40 -22.12 2.92
C LYS A 53 -7.82 -22.56 3.25
N LYS A 54 -8.51 -23.02 2.20
CA LYS A 54 -9.71 -23.85 2.28
C LYS A 54 -9.31 -25.28 2.65
#